data_AF-A0A1S2P9I6-F1
#
_entry.id   AF-A0A1S2P9I6-F1
#
_cell.length_a   1.000
_cell.length_b   1.000
_cell.length_c   1.000
_cell.angle_alpha   90.00
_cell.angle_beta   90.00
_cell.angle_gamma   90.00
#
_symmetry.space_group_name_H-M   'P 1'
#
loop_
_entity.id
_entity.type
_entity.pdbx_description
1 polymer ?
#
loop_
_entity_poly.entity_id
_entity_poly.type
_entity_poly.pdbx_seq_one_letter_code
_entity_poly.pdbx_strand_id
1 'polypeptide(L)'
;MRPTPHKALGAGALAVAALAVFVLPASPAAAAQPAPHRAAACTPAQVVGNGGFENGTSSWTASPAGTITSRSGQTAHGGSSYAWLDGTGSTRTDSLSQRVTVPAGCDKATLTFWLHIDTAETTSSVAYDKLTARIGGTTLATYSNLDKNTGYVKKSIDVSAYAGQTVTLSFTGTEDSSLQTSFVLDDVALDTSGGTAPPGDSTRTPAAPSYTVNLSSDTTGTQWTGHESVTFTNASATALNEVYLRLWDNYHGTCDAMPIQVTGVTGGTAQAPTVGCTALKVDLPAPLAQGRSATIGFDLGITVPSGADRFGHDGAYSFIGNALPVLAVRDSSGWHLDPYTNNGESFYSLAADFKVTLDHPSGLLVPATGTSTDTPGAGGRTVTTATASAVRDFAWAAGPFTRISGTSNAGVAVNVYSVSGISSADAQSMLGTAKSAVDAHAGRFGAYPYGELDAVLDNNYWFGGMEYPGFVLDVVSSTALTHEIGHQWWYGIVGDDEYNSPWLDEAFTDYATDLALGKTGSNCWNSVSWASSDEKITNSMAYWDAHSSRYSTVVYGYGKCALHDLRRVLGDTAMTKLLKDYASAHWYGVSTTAEFKAAAQAATSTDLTSFWTQHRIDG
;
A
#
# COMPACT_ATOMS: atom_id res chain seq x y z
N MET A 1 33.79 -46.33 -64.66
CA MET A 1 34.04 -47.19 -63.48
C MET A 1 33.44 -46.51 -62.26
N ARG A 2 32.77 -47.33 -61.42
CA ARG A 2 32.20 -47.14 -60.07
C ARG A 2 33.14 -46.42 -59.05
N PRO A 3 32.76 -46.22 -57.76
CA PRO A 3 31.47 -45.82 -57.15
C PRO A 3 31.63 -44.81 -55.96
N THR A 4 30.50 -44.42 -55.34
CA THR A 4 30.30 -43.78 -54.01
C THR A 4 30.74 -44.62 -52.79
N PRO A 5 30.96 -43.98 -51.62
CA PRO A 5 30.37 -44.41 -50.32
C PRO A 5 29.88 -43.20 -49.45
N HIS A 6 28.88 -43.20 -48.55
CA HIS A 6 28.29 -44.05 -47.49
C HIS A 6 28.80 -43.87 -46.03
N LYS A 7 27.82 -43.85 -45.11
CA LYS A 7 27.73 -43.53 -43.65
C LYS A 7 28.51 -44.47 -42.68
N ALA A 8 28.73 -44.02 -41.42
CA ALA A 8 28.47 -44.73 -40.12
C ALA A 8 29.07 -43.93 -38.93
N LEU A 9 28.30 -43.53 -37.90
CA LEU A 9 27.94 -44.23 -36.63
C LEU A 9 29.12 -44.54 -35.68
N GLY A 10 29.18 -43.84 -34.55
CA GLY A 10 30.05 -44.13 -33.41
C GLY A 10 29.24 -44.54 -32.18
N ALA A 11 29.62 -45.66 -31.57
CA ALA A 11 29.12 -46.19 -30.32
C ALA A 11 30.24 -46.18 -29.27
N GLY A 12 29.91 -45.99 -27.98
CA GLY A 12 30.85 -46.16 -26.87
C GLY A 12 30.15 -46.06 -25.51
N ALA A 13 30.14 -47.17 -24.78
CA ALA A 13 29.34 -47.43 -23.59
C ALA A 13 30.10 -47.28 -22.26
N LEU A 14 29.32 -47.36 -21.18
CA LEU A 14 29.55 -47.22 -19.73
C LEU A 14 30.82 -47.88 -19.15
N ALA A 15 31.33 -47.26 -18.08
CA ALA A 15 32.14 -47.91 -17.04
C ALA A 15 31.62 -47.55 -15.63
N VAL A 16 31.50 -48.59 -14.79
CA VAL A 16 31.12 -48.58 -13.37
C VAL A 16 32.39 -48.51 -12.51
N ALA A 17 32.39 -47.77 -11.39
CA ALA A 17 33.38 -47.91 -10.33
C ALA A 17 32.78 -47.62 -8.93
N ALA A 18 33.29 -48.37 -7.95
CA ALA A 18 32.70 -48.72 -6.66
C ALA A 18 32.75 -47.65 -5.54
N LEU A 19 31.79 -47.75 -4.62
CA LEU A 19 31.74 -47.09 -3.31
C LEU A 19 32.83 -47.62 -2.36
N ALA A 20 33.50 -46.71 -1.66
CA ALA A 20 34.24 -47.00 -0.43
C ALA A 20 33.54 -46.31 0.76
N VAL A 21 33.20 -47.10 1.78
CA VAL A 21 32.56 -46.63 3.03
C VAL A 21 33.66 -46.23 4.02
N PHE A 22 33.63 -44.98 4.49
CA PHE A 22 34.36 -44.54 5.68
C PHE A 22 33.38 -44.34 6.82
N VAL A 23 33.60 -45.07 7.92
CA VAL A 23 32.90 -44.90 9.20
C VAL A 23 33.68 -43.87 10.03
N LEU A 24 33.03 -42.80 10.45
CA LEU A 24 33.55 -41.82 11.42
C LEU A 24 32.85 -41.99 12.79
N PRO A 25 33.55 -41.75 13.91
CA PRO A 25 33.03 -42.00 15.25
C PRO A 25 32.03 -40.93 15.70
N ALA A 26 31.05 -41.36 16.50
CA ALA A 26 30.00 -40.52 17.07
C ALA A 26 30.55 -39.47 18.04
N SER A 27 30.12 -38.21 17.86
CA SER A 27 30.30 -37.11 18.81
C SER A 27 29.10 -36.99 19.75
N PRO A 28 29.27 -36.53 21.01
CA PRO A 28 28.22 -36.57 22.02
C PRO A 28 27.11 -35.56 21.71
N ALA A 29 25.88 -35.91 22.11
CA ALA A 29 24.68 -35.10 21.92
C ALA A 29 24.85 -33.69 22.52
N ALA A 30 24.73 -32.66 21.68
CA ALA A 30 24.60 -31.28 22.12
C ALA A 30 23.19 -31.07 22.72
N ALA A 31 23.15 -30.40 23.87
CA ALA A 31 21.93 -30.03 24.56
C ALA A 31 20.98 -29.23 23.66
N ALA A 32 19.67 -29.45 23.83
CA ALA A 32 18.61 -28.77 23.09
C ALA A 32 18.77 -27.24 23.16
N GLN A 33 18.89 -26.60 21.99
CA GLN A 33 18.81 -25.15 21.88
C GLN A 33 17.40 -24.67 22.26
N PRO A 34 17.27 -23.55 22.99
CA PRO A 34 15.98 -22.92 23.22
C PRO A 34 15.36 -22.49 21.88
N ALA A 35 14.03 -22.55 21.81
CA ALA A 35 13.24 -22.21 20.62
C ALA A 35 13.65 -20.86 20.02
N PRO A 36 13.63 -20.71 18.68
CA PRO A 36 13.96 -19.43 18.05
C PRO A 36 12.98 -18.35 18.53
N HIS A 37 13.53 -17.26 19.04
CA HIS A 37 12.78 -16.05 19.39
C HIS A 37 11.96 -15.60 18.16
N ARG A 38 10.63 -15.51 18.29
CA ARG A 38 9.77 -14.81 17.32
C ARG A 38 10.34 -13.39 17.17
N ALA A 39 10.68 -12.99 15.94
CA ALA A 39 11.01 -11.60 15.64
C ALA A 39 9.82 -10.72 16.08
N ALA A 40 10.10 -9.63 16.80
CA ALA A 40 9.08 -8.62 17.07
C ALA A 40 8.55 -8.08 15.74
N ALA A 41 7.25 -7.87 15.62
CA ALA A 41 6.67 -7.20 14.44
C ALA A 41 7.02 -5.70 14.49
N CYS A 42 7.38 -5.09 13.36
CA CYS A 42 7.55 -3.64 13.28
C CYS A 42 6.24 -2.95 13.67
N THR A 43 6.32 -1.89 14.48
CA THR A 43 5.27 -0.87 14.53
C THR A 43 5.81 0.34 13.78
N PRO A 44 5.37 0.59 12.53
CA PRO A 44 5.78 1.78 11.81
C PRO A 44 5.44 3.03 12.62
N ALA A 45 6.40 3.94 12.75
CA ALA A 45 6.24 5.13 13.55
C ALA A 45 7.25 6.19 13.11
N GLN A 46 6.85 7.45 13.20
CA GLN A 46 7.80 8.54 13.38
C GLN A 46 8.08 8.61 14.90
N VAL A 47 9.33 8.45 15.32
CA VAL A 47 9.68 8.34 16.76
C VAL A 47 10.38 9.56 17.36
N VAL A 48 10.52 10.64 16.60
CA VAL A 48 11.10 11.92 17.05
C VAL A 48 9.95 12.82 17.50
N GLY A 49 9.82 13.01 18.81
CA GLY A 49 8.90 13.99 19.36
C GLY A 49 9.34 15.42 19.03
N ASN A 50 8.37 16.28 18.69
CA ASN A 50 8.60 17.72 18.46
C ASN A 50 9.72 18.00 17.43
N GLY A 51 9.69 17.27 16.30
CA GLY A 51 10.72 17.35 15.26
C GLY A 51 10.82 18.70 14.53
N GLY A 52 9.70 19.41 14.40
CA GLY A 52 9.65 20.79 13.89
C GLY A 52 9.74 21.86 14.98
N PHE A 53 10.08 21.48 16.22
CA PHE A 53 10.42 22.40 17.32
C PHE A 53 9.34 23.40 17.79
N GLU A 54 8.12 23.35 17.24
CA GLU A 54 7.01 24.26 17.57
C GLU A 54 6.55 24.19 19.03
N ASN A 55 6.90 23.13 19.77
CA ASN A 55 6.61 22.98 21.20
C ASN A 55 7.87 23.22 22.07
N GLY A 56 8.72 24.16 21.66
CA GLY A 56 9.92 24.55 22.41
C GLY A 56 10.86 23.37 22.65
N THR A 57 11.37 23.21 23.87
CA THR A 57 12.27 22.10 24.23
C THR A 57 11.53 20.80 24.58
N SER A 58 10.21 20.70 24.35
CA SER A 58 9.49 19.46 24.66
C SER A 58 10.13 18.28 23.91
N SER A 59 10.40 17.19 24.64
CA SER A 59 11.14 16.00 24.20
C SER A 59 12.61 16.18 23.81
N TRP A 60 13.13 17.41 23.80
CA TRP A 60 14.51 17.73 23.44
C TRP A 60 15.31 18.31 24.62
N THR A 61 16.50 17.78 24.86
CA THR A 61 17.51 18.43 25.70
C THR A 61 18.40 19.30 24.80
N ALA A 62 18.37 20.60 25.03
CA ALA A 62 19.18 21.57 24.31
C ALA A 62 20.15 22.28 25.26
N SER A 63 21.38 22.51 24.80
CA SER A 63 22.38 23.29 25.52
C SER A 63 23.17 24.18 24.56
N PRO A 64 23.31 25.48 24.84
CA PRO A 64 22.70 26.19 25.97
C PRO A 64 21.19 26.37 25.79
N ALA A 65 20.51 26.90 26.82
CA ALA A 65 19.10 27.24 26.70
C ALA A 65 18.89 28.27 25.56
N GLY A 66 17.85 28.07 24.75
CA GLY A 66 17.54 28.92 23.60
C GLY A 66 18.14 28.49 22.25
N THR A 67 18.75 27.30 22.17
CA THR A 67 19.07 26.65 20.87
C THR A 67 17.81 26.38 20.06
N ILE A 68 16.72 25.90 20.69
CA ILE A 68 15.41 25.87 20.06
C ILE A 68 14.77 27.25 20.21
N THR A 69 14.43 27.88 19.09
CA THR A 69 14.08 29.30 19.04
C THR A 69 13.23 29.65 17.82
N SER A 70 12.69 30.87 17.83
CA SER A 70 12.03 31.54 16.70
C SER A 70 12.59 32.95 16.48
N ARG A 71 13.82 33.19 16.97
CA ARG A 71 14.48 34.51 16.96
C ARG A 71 14.83 34.95 15.53
N SER A 72 14.63 36.23 15.22
CA SER A 72 15.01 36.80 13.91
C SER A 72 16.49 36.56 13.58
N GLY A 73 16.77 36.25 12.31
CA GLY A 73 18.14 36.07 11.79
C GLY A 73 18.32 34.76 11.01
N GLN A 74 17.46 33.79 11.27
CA GLN A 74 17.27 32.58 10.46
C GLN A 74 15.77 32.40 10.22
N THR A 75 15.39 31.50 9.33
CA THR A 75 13.99 31.18 9.04
C THR A 75 13.75 29.71 9.26
N ALA A 76 12.60 29.34 9.83
CA ALA A 76 12.18 27.95 9.88
C ALA A 76 11.98 27.40 8.46
N HIS A 77 12.24 26.12 8.26
CA HIS A 77 11.84 25.41 7.04
C HIS A 77 10.33 25.18 7.04
N GLY A 78 9.78 24.74 8.18
CA GLY A 78 8.34 24.57 8.44
C GLY A 78 7.93 25.32 9.70
N GLY A 79 6.69 25.81 9.76
CA GLY A 79 6.19 26.47 10.97
C GLY A 79 6.91 27.79 11.31
N SER A 80 7.25 27.97 12.58
CA SER A 80 7.77 29.22 13.14
C SER A 80 9.01 29.04 14.02
N SER A 81 9.33 27.81 14.44
CA SER A 81 10.41 27.48 15.35
C SER A 81 11.41 26.54 14.69
N TYR A 82 12.67 26.57 15.14
CA TYR A 82 13.74 25.72 14.63
C TYR A 82 14.84 25.58 15.68
N ALA A 83 15.76 24.64 15.47
CA ALA A 83 16.97 24.54 16.27
C ALA A 83 18.14 25.25 15.60
N TRP A 84 18.72 26.25 16.26
CA TRP A 84 19.87 27.02 15.79
C TRP A 84 21.07 26.79 16.70
N LEU A 85 22.02 26.02 16.21
CA LEU A 85 23.30 25.72 16.87
C LEU A 85 24.38 26.67 16.35
N ASP A 86 25.22 27.15 17.27
CA ASP A 86 26.37 28.02 17.04
C ASP A 86 25.99 29.40 16.45
N GLY A 87 26.74 29.91 15.46
CA GLY A 87 26.47 31.17 14.78
C GLY A 87 26.90 32.42 15.56
N THR A 88 27.93 32.31 16.39
CA THR A 88 28.40 33.39 17.28
C THR A 88 29.74 34.00 16.89
N GLY A 89 30.52 33.32 16.05
CA GLY A 89 31.90 33.72 15.72
C GLY A 89 32.86 33.62 16.91
N SER A 90 32.54 32.78 17.90
CA SER A 90 33.34 32.56 19.10
C SER A 90 33.38 31.08 19.44
N THR A 91 34.46 30.62 20.07
CA THR A 91 34.63 29.18 20.36
C THR A 91 33.47 28.68 21.21
N ARG A 92 32.64 27.81 20.64
CA ARG A 92 31.40 27.37 21.26
C ARG A 92 31.04 25.95 20.82
N THR A 93 30.27 25.27 21.65
CA THR A 93 29.69 23.96 21.36
C THR A 93 28.24 23.97 21.78
N ASP A 94 27.36 23.86 20.80
CA ASP A 94 25.93 23.70 21.02
C ASP A 94 25.52 22.25 20.82
N SER A 95 24.49 21.83 21.56
CA SER A 95 23.98 20.47 21.47
C SER A 95 22.46 20.42 21.55
N LEU A 96 21.92 19.48 20.80
CA LEU A 96 20.52 19.13 20.77
C LEU A 96 20.43 17.61 20.82
N SER A 97 19.63 17.06 21.73
CA SER A 97 19.49 15.61 21.86
C SER A 97 18.11 15.18 22.32
N GLN A 98 17.68 14.02 21.83
CA GLN A 98 16.44 13.37 22.25
C GLN A 98 16.69 11.87 22.35
N ARG A 99 16.13 11.24 23.39
CA ARG A 99 16.10 9.79 23.49
C ARG A 99 14.91 9.29 22.67
N VAL A 100 15.19 8.46 21.66
CA VAL A 100 14.18 7.85 20.79
C VAL A 100 14.27 6.33 20.92
N THR A 101 13.13 5.65 20.80
CA THR A 101 13.10 4.18 20.71
C THR A 101 12.82 3.82 19.27
N VAL A 102 13.81 3.27 18.58
CA VAL A 102 13.60 2.70 17.24
C VAL A 102 12.89 1.36 17.44
N PRO A 103 11.65 1.17 16.96
CA PRO A 103 10.90 -0.04 17.23
C PRO A 103 11.65 -1.29 16.75
N ALA A 104 11.54 -2.37 17.50
CA ALA A 104 12.06 -3.67 17.08
C ALA A 104 11.23 -4.19 15.90
N GLY A 105 11.85 -4.98 15.02
CA GLY A 105 11.11 -5.65 13.95
C GLY A 105 10.94 -4.86 12.65
N CYS A 106 11.44 -3.63 12.57
CA CYS A 106 11.40 -2.82 11.35
C CYS A 106 12.59 -3.13 10.44
N ASP A 107 12.30 -3.47 9.18
CA ASP A 107 13.32 -3.77 8.17
C ASP A 107 14.04 -2.51 7.67
N LYS A 108 13.39 -1.34 7.81
CA LYS A 108 13.94 -0.03 7.49
C LYS A 108 13.68 0.97 8.60
N ALA A 109 14.68 1.78 8.93
CA ALA A 109 14.53 2.99 9.72
C ALA A 109 15.35 4.10 9.05
N THR A 110 14.72 5.24 8.79
CA THR A 110 15.35 6.37 8.09
C THR A 110 15.27 7.62 8.93
N LEU A 111 16.42 8.20 9.28
CA LEU A 111 16.52 9.53 9.85
C LEU A 111 16.50 10.56 8.71
N THR A 112 15.61 11.54 8.81
CA THR A 112 15.61 12.73 7.96
C THR A 112 15.58 14.02 8.78
N PHE A 113 16.15 15.08 8.21
CA PHE A 113 16.09 16.43 8.77
C PHE A 113 16.42 17.44 7.68
N TRP A 114 15.93 18.66 7.81
CA TRP A 114 16.33 19.77 6.95
C TRP A 114 17.44 20.55 7.63
N LEU A 115 18.53 20.79 6.89
CA LEU A 115 19.68 21.53 7.37
C LEU A 115 19.95 22.74 6.48
N HIS A 116 19.95 23.93 7.09
CA HIS A 116 20.48 25.15 6.50
C HIS A 116 21.79 25.52 7.20
N ILE A 117 22.81 25.87 6.41
CA ILE A 117 24.12 26.28 6.89
C ILE A 117 24.40 27.66 6.34
N ASP A 118 24.63 28.62 7.23
CA ASP A 118 25.10 29.95 6.86
C ASP A 118 26.44 30.23 7.54
N THR A 119 27.42 30.69 6.79
CA THR A 119 28.75 30.98 7.32
C THR A 119 29.32 32.28 6.77
N ALA A 120 30.10 32.97 7.61
CA ALA A 120 30.95 34.09 7.25
C ALA A 120 32.37 33.64 6.84
N GLU A 121 32.71 32.36 7.02
CA GLU A 121 33.93 31.77 6.52
C GLU A 121 34.00 31.85 4.99
N THR A 122 35.14 32.30 4.46
CA THR A 122 35.35 32.45 3.01
C THR A 122 36.22 31.34 2.43
N THR A 123 36.71 30.41 3.26
CA THR A 123 37.50 29.27 2.81
C THR A 123 36.64 28.29 2.00
N SER A 124 37.25 27.63 1.02
CA SER A 124 36.62 26.56 0.25
C SER A 124 37.24 25.18 0.53
N SER A 125 38.20 25.09 1.46
CA SER A 125 38.99 23.87 1.67
C SER A 125 39.19 23.47 3.14
N VAL A 126 38.86 24.35 4.09
CA VAL A 126 39.04 24.08 5.51
C VAL A 126 37.68 24.04 6.21
N ALA A 127 37.40 22.91 6.86
CA ALA A 127 36.22 22.73 7.70
C ALA A 127 36.55 23.16 9.14
N TYR A 128 36.42 24.45 9.41
CA TYR A 128 36.65 25.07 10.72
C TYR A 128 35.55 24.66 11.69
N ASP A 129 34.31 24.94 11.31
CA ASP A 129 33.13 24.67 12.13
C ASP A 129 32.42 23.42 11.66
N LYS A 130 31.85 22.65 12.58
CA LYS A 130 31.26 21.34 12.27
C LYS A 130 29.96 21.09 13.00
N LEU A 131 28.99 20.56 12.27
CA LEU A 131 27.82 19.89 12.82
C LEU A 131 27.98 18.38 12.70
N THR A 132 27.87 17.67 13.81
CA THR A 132 27.87 16.21 13.82
C THR A 132 26.50 15.68 14.21
N ALA A 133 25.91 14.85 13.35
CA ALA A 133 24.71 14.07 13.65
C ALA A 133 25.12 12.68 14.16
N ARG A 134 24.60 12.27 15.31
CA ARG A 134 24.93 11.00 15.95
C ARG A 134 23.68 10.26 16.41
N ILE A 135 23.79 8.93 16.47
CA ILE A 135 22.82 8.07 17.12
C ILE A 135 23.55 7.10 18.05
N GLY A 136 23.25 7.16 19.35
CA GLY A 136 24.06 6.51 20.37
C GLY A 136 25.51 7.02 20.34
N GLY A 137 26.47 6.09 20.23
CA GLY A 137 27.90 6.41 20.12
C GLY A 137 28.39 6.65 18.68
N THR A 138 27.55 6.43 17.67
CA THR A 138 27.97 6.40 16.26
C THR A 138 27.73 7.74 15.58
N THR A 139 28.72 8.19 14.79
CA THR A 139 28.55 9.35 13.91
C THR A 139 27.88 8.94 12.62
N LEU A 140 26.73 9.53 12.32
CA LEU A 140 25.95 9.28 11.11
C LEU A 140 26.43 10.16 9.96
N ALA A 141 26.69 11.44 10.23
CA ALA A 141 27.19 12.40 9.27
C ALA A 141 27.90 13.57 9.98
N THR A 142 28.81 14.21 9.27
CA THR A 142 29.44 15.48 9.65
C THR A 142 29.27 16.47 8.52
N TYR A 143 28.80 17.67 8.84
CA TYR A 143 28.69 18.82 7.95
C TYR A 143 29.54 19.96 8.51
N SER A 144 29.85 20.95 7.69
CA SER A 144 30.75 22.04 8.04
C SER A 144 30.40 23.34 7.33
N ASN A 145 31.16 24.41 7.63
CA ASN A 145 31.12 25.66 6.87
C ASN A 145 31.31 25.49 5.34
N LEU A 146 31.93 24.39 4.89
CA LEU A 146 32.09 24.06 3.47
C LEU A 146 30.80 23.57 2.80
N ASP A 147 29.80 23.18 3.59
CA ASP A 147 28.52 22.65 3.10
C ASP A 147 27.43 23.74 2.98
N LYS A 148 27.82 25.03 3.02
CA LYS A 148 26.94 26.18 2.85
C LYS A 148 26.11 26.07 1.57
N ASN A 149 24.80 26.33 1.68
CA ASN A 149 23.90 26.42 0.53
C ASN A 149 22.84 27.52 0.73
N THR A 150 22.19 27.93 -0.35
CA THR A 150 21.02 28.81 -0.29
C THR A 150 19.82 28.03 0.25
N GLY A 151 19.45 28.31 1.49
CA GLY A 151 18.31 27.68 2.16
C GLY A 151 18.59 26.25 2.65
N TYR A 152 17.50 25.54 2.96
CA TYR A 152 17.56 24.21 3.56
C TYR A 152 17.81 23.10 2.53
N VAL A 153 18.53 22.07 2.95
CA VAL A 153 18.71 20.83 2.21
C VAL A 153 18.27 19.65 3.08
N LYS A 154 17.37 18.81 2.57
CA LYS A 154 16.96 17.59 3.25
C LYS A 154 18.11 16.59 3.29
N LYS A 155 18.39 16.04 4.46
CA LYS A 155 19.31 14.93 4.68
C LYS A 155 18.50 13.68 4.98
N SER A 156 18.98 12.54 4.50
CA SER A 156 18.34 11.23 4.68
C SER A 156 19.42 10.19 4.93
N ILE A 157 19.30 9.47 6.04
CA ILE A 157 20.32 8.52 6.51
C ILE A 157 19.62 7.24 6.97
N ASP A 158 20.06 6.10 6.46
CA ASP A 158 19.63 4.79 6.92
C ASP A 158 20.18 4.51 8.34
N VAL A 159 19.28 4.24 9.27
CA VAL A 159 19.56 3.90 10.68
C VAL A 159 18.90 2.57 11.08
N SER A 160 18.60 1.71 10.11
CA SER A 160 17.96 0.40 10.32
C SER A 160 18.72 -0.50 11.30
N ALA A 161 20.05 -0.34 11.38
CA ALA A 161 20.90 -1.06 12.34
C ALA A 161 20.54 -0.82 13.83
N TYR A 162 19.75 0.22 14.13
CA TYR A 162 19.31 0.57 15.48
C TYR A 162 17.92 0.04 15.82
N ALA A 163 17.27 -0.73 14.93
CA ALA A 163 15.97 -1.35 15.21
C ALA A 163 15.98 -2.13 16.53
N GLY A 164 14.95 -1.88 17.35
CA GLY A 164 14.78 -2.48 18.68
C GLY A 164 15.62 -1.85 19.79
N GLN A 165 16.30 -0.74 19.52
CA GLN A 165 17.13 -0.07 20.50
C GLN A 165 16.55 1.30 20.88
N THR A 166 16.60 1.60 22.18
CA THR A 166 16.43 2.96 22.68
C THR A 166 17.78 3.65 22.64
N VAL A 167 17.90 4.67 21.79
CA VAL A 167 19.15 5.36 21.47
C VAL A 167 18.97 6.86 21.63
N THR A 168 20.09 7.56 21.87
CA THR A 168 20.07 9.03 21.90
C THR A 168 20.41 9.52 20.50
N LEU A 169 19.46 10.20 19.85
CA LEU A 169 19.71 10.99 18.67
C LEU A 169 20.29 12.33 19.12
N SER A 170 21.43 12.73 18.60
CA SER A 170 22.05 14.01 18.94
C SER A 170 22.67 14.73 17.76
N PHE A 171 22.60 16.05 17.83
CA PHE A 171 23.27 16.99 16.96
C PHE A 171 24.20 17.84 17.81
N THR A 172 25.45 17.98 17.38
CA THR A 172 26.45 18.81 18.08
C THR A 172 27.13 19.72 17.09
N GLY A 173 26.92 21.01 17.28
CA GLY A 173 27.64 22.07 16.61
C GLY A 173 28.93 22.38 17.37
N THR A 174 30.02 22.64 16.65
CA THR A 174 31.25 23.17 17.22
C THR A 174 31.74 24.27 16.31
N GLU A 175 31.86 25.45 16.90
CA GLU A 175 32.33 26.67 16.26
C GLU A 175 33.68 27.04 16.88
N ASP A 176 34.64 27.45 16.05
CA ASP A 176 35.90 28.00 16.52
C ASP A 176 35.80 29.53 16.75
N SER A 177 36.93 30.21 16.90
CA SER A 177 36.94 31.66 17.14
C SER A 177 37.14 32.44 15.84
N SER A 178 36.33 33.48 15.61
CA SER A 178 36.53 34.62 14.69
C SER A 178 35.34 34.81 13.74
N LEU A 179 35.01 33.83 12.90
CA LEU A 179 33.94 33.94 11.90
C LEU A 179 32.82 32.96 12.25
N GLN A 180 31.58 33.36 11.97
CA GLN A 180 30.43 32.58 12.39
C GLN A 180 30.09 31.47 11.40
N THR A 181 29.62 30.33 11.93
CA THR A 181 28.85 29.35 11.17
C THR A 181 27.62 28.94 11.95
N SER A 182 26.45 29.19 11.36
CA SER A 182 25.14 28.81 11.87
C SER A 182 24.70 27.48 11.28
N PHE A 183 24.38 26.52 12.14
CA PHE A 183 23.75 25.26 11.76
C PHE A 183 22.28 25.28 12.19
N VAL A 184 21.37 25.38 11.22
CA VAL A 184 19.94 25.50 11.47
C VAL A 184 19.25 24.21 11.05
N LEU A 185 18.69 23.50 12.04
CA LEU A 185 17.98 22.25 11.88
C LEU A 185 16.49 22.47 12.00
N ASP A 186 15.72 21.79 11.16
CA ASP A 186 14.28 21.78 11.22
C ASP A 186 13.67 20.47 10.70
N ASP A 187 12.42 20.20 11.04
CA ASP A 187 11.62 19.06 10.59
C ASP A 187 12.37 17.72 10.73
N VAL A 188 12.92 17.46 11.92
CA VAL A 188 13.64 16.21 12.22
C VAL A 188 12.64 15.05 12.36
N ALA A 189 12.81 14.00 11.58
CA ALA A 189 12.00 12.79 11.64
C ALA A 189 12.86 11.53 11.63
N LEU A 190 12.45 10.51 12.40
CA LEU A 190 12.99 9.17 12.28
C LEU A 190 11.82 8.25 12.02
N ASP A 191 11.65 7.89 10.75
CA ASP A 191 10.55 7.07 10.29
C ASP A 191 11.01 5.61 10.27
N THR A 192 10.25 4.74 10.93
CA THR A 192 10.47 3.30 10.88
C THR A 192 9.39 2.64 10.05
N SER A 193 9.81 1.75 9.17
CA SER A 193 8.93 0.94 8.33
C SER A 193 9.50 -0.47 8.25
N GLY A 194 8.74 -1.46 8.66
CA GLY A 194 8.83 -2.83 8.17
C GLY A 194 7.59 -3.09 7.33
N GLY A 195 7.49 -4.26 6.69
CA GLY A 195 6.19 -4.71 6.17
C GLY A 195 5.10 -4.41 7.20
N THR A 196 4.17 -3.55 6.82
CA THR A 196 3.32 -2.80 7.74
C THR A 196 2.16 -3.66 8.21
N ALA A 197 2.12 -3.97 9.51
CA ALA A 197 0.84 -4.06 10.19
C ALA A 197 0.54 -2.67 10.80
N PRO A 198 -0.66 -2.09 10.58
CA PRO A 198 -1.14 -0.88 11.26
C PRO A 198 -1.16 -1.08 12.79
N PRO A 199 -1.48 -0.04 13.61
CA PRO A 199 -1.77 -0.25 15.04
C PRO A 199 -2.71 -1.43 15.17
N GLY A 200 -2.27 -2.49 15.85
CA GLY A 200 -2.92 -3.79 15.76
C GLY A 200 -4.40 -3.65 16.01
N ASP A 201 -5.19 -3.78 14.94
CA ASP A 201 -6.62 -3.95 15.04
C ASP A 201 -6.83 -5.31 15.69
N SER A 202 -6.86 -5.30 17.02
CA SER A 202 -7.09 -6.50 17.82
C SER A 202 -8.53 -7.00 17.71
N THR A 203 -9.38 -6.31 16.93
CA THR A 203 -10.77 -6.69 16.70
C THR A 203 -10.94 -7.43 15.37
N ARG A 204 -10.37 -6.92 14.27
CA ARG A 204 -10.47 -7.53 12.94
C ARG A 204 -9.52 -8.72 12.79
N THR A 205 -10.05 -9.86 12.37
CA THR A 205 -9.33 -11.12 12.22
C THR A 205 -9.97 -11.94 11.10
N PRO A 206 -9.29 -12.87 10.41
CA PRO A 206 -7.85 -13.18 10.50
C PRO A 206 -6.96 -12.00 10.07
N ALA A 207 -5.91 -11.71 10.84
CA ALA A 207 -5.01 -10.59 10.60
C ALA A 207 -3.69 -11.03 9.95
N ALA A 208 -3.03 -10.06 9.30
CA ALA A 208 -1.79 -10.22 8.55
C ALA A 208 -1.81 -11.47 7.62
N PRO A 209 -2.82 -11.60 6.75
CA PRO A 209 -2.85 -12.68 5.79
C PRO A 209 -1.67 -12.57 4.81
N SER A 210 -1.06 -13.72 4.50
CA SER A 210 0.01 -13.85 3.52
C SER A 210 -0.28 -15.02 2.60
N TYR A 211 -0.47 -14.72 1.32
CA TYR A 211 -0.88 -15.63 0.27
C TYR A 211 0.31 -16.06 -0.57
N THR A 212 0.41 -17.37 -0.83
CA THR A 212 1.31 -17.94 -1.83
C THR A 212 0.49 -18.67 -2.86
N VAL A 213 0.59 -18.22 -4.11
CA VAL A 213 -0.24 -18.70 -5.21
C VAL A 213 0.66 -19.18 -6.34
N ASN A 214 0.39 -20.36 -6.87
CA ASN A 214 1.08 -20.88 -8.05
C ASN A 214 0.02 -21.42 -9.01
N LEU A 215 -0.16 -20.75 -10.14
CA LEU A 215 -1.15 -21.10 -11.15
C LEU A 215 -0.48 -21.29 -12.50
N SER A 216 -1.02 -22.21 -13.29
CA SER A 216 -0.67 -22.40 -14.70
C SER A 216 -1.90 -22.18 -15.56
N SER A 217 -1.79 -21.39 -16.61
CA SER A 217 -2.85 -21.18 -17.58
C SER A 217 -2.87 -22.23 -18.68
N ASP A 218 -4.04 -22.39 -19.30
CA ASP A 218 -4.18 -22.94 -20.63
C ASP A 218 -3.54 -22.06 -21.72
N THR A 219 -3.73 -22.41 -23.00
CA THR A 219 -3.13 -21.71 -24.13
C THR A 219 -3.71 -20.31 -24.38
N THR A 220 -4.88 -20.02 -23.83
CA THR A 220 -5.65 -18.79 -24.09
C THR A 220 -5.66 -17.83 -22.89
N GLY A 221 -5.22 -18.27 -21.72
CA GLY A 221 -5.27 -17.46 -20.49
C GLY A 221 -6.64 -17.46 -19.82
N THR A 222 -7.55 -18.34 -20.24
CA THR A 222 -8.95 -18.39 -19.80
C THR A 222 -9.18 -19.43 -18.70
N GLN A 223 -8.36 -20.48 -18.65
CA GLN A 223 -8.39 -21.48 -17.58
C GLN A 223 -7.10 -21.42 -16.79
N TRP A 224 -7.19 -21.34 -15.47
CA TRP A 224 -6.05 -21.39 -14.56
C TRP A 224 -6.24 -22.49 -13.54
N THR A 225 -5.17 -23.25 -13.29
CA THR A 225 -5.19 -24.30 -12.27
C THR A 225 -3.90 -24.31 -11.50
N GLY A 226 -3.97 -24.62 -10.21
CA GLY A 226 -2.78 -24.80 -9.39
C GLY A 226 -3.13 -24.83 -7.92
N HIS A 227 -2.35 -24.14 -7.10
CA HIS A 227 -2.48 -24.20 -5.66
C HIS A 227 -2.32 -22.83 -5.03
N GLU A 228 -3.11 -22.57 -4.01
CA GLU A 228 -3.03 -21.39 -3.17
C GLU A 228 -2.94 -21.80 -1.70
N SER A 229 -2.17 -21.05 -0.92
CA SER A 229 -2.20 -21.12 0.53
C SER A 229 -2.19 -19.75 1.15
N VAL A 230 -2.87 -19.63 2.29
CA VAL A 230 -2.90 -18.42 3.12
C VAL A 230 -2.45 -18.76 4.52
N THR A 231 -1.47 -18.00 5.02
CA THR A 231 -1.09 -17.99 6.43
C THR A 231 -1.64 -16.74 7.09
N PHE A 232 -2.20 -16.87 8.29
CA PHE A 232 -2.83 -15.76 9.01
C PHE A 232 -2.67 -15.90 10.52
N THR A 233 -2.95 -14.83 11.24
CA THR A 233 -2.93 -14.81 12.72
C THR A 233 -4.31 -14.42 13.27
N ASN A 234 -4.74 -15.09 14.34
CA ASN A 234 -5.93 -14.61 15.06
C ASN A 234 -5.56 -13.38 15.91
N ALA A 235 -5.98 -12.18 15.52
CA ALA A 235 -5.78 -10.97 16.32
C ALA A 235 -6.78 -10.84 17.48
N SER A 236 -7.95 -11.44 17.34
CA SER A 236 -9.06 -11.30 18.30
C SER A 236 -8.85 -12.13 19.56
N ALA A 237 -9.38 -11.64 20.69
CA ALA A 237 -9.38 -12.37 21.96
C ALA A 237 -10.23 -13.66 21.91
N THR A 238 -11.20 -13.73 20.99
CA THR A 238 -12.00 -14.93 20.75
C THR A 238 -11.22 -15.92 19.90
N ALA A 239 -11.08 -17.17 20.35
CA ALA A 239 -10.46 -18.20 19.53
C ALA A 239 -11.29 -18.46 18.27
N LEU A 240 -10.63 -18.58 17.11
CA LEU A 240 -11.29 -18.93 15.85
C LEU A 240 -11.44 -20.44 15.76
N ASN A 241 -12.66 -20.95 15.60
CA ASN A 241 -12.89 -22.36 15.27
C ASN A 241 -13.03 -22.57 13.77
N GLU A 242 -13.21 -21.49 13.02
CA GLU A 242 -13.37 -21.47 11.58
C GLU A 242 -12.79 -20.20 10.98
N VAL A 243 -12.60 -20.23 9.66
CA VAL A 243 -12.47 -19.04 8.83
C VAL A 243 -13.34 -19.19 7.59
N TYR A 244 -13.52 -18.11 6.82
CA TYR A 244 -14.19 -18.14 5.53
C TYR A 244 -13.26 -17.66 4.43
N LEU A 245 -13.30 -18.32 3.28
CA LEU A 245 -12.73 -17.84 2.04
C LEU A 245 -13.84 -17.14 1.23
N ARG A 246 -13.59 -15.92 0.77
CA ARG A 246 -14.43 -15.14 -0.12
C ARG A 246 -14.13 -15.52 -1.56
N LEU A 247 -15.17 -15.92 -2.29
CA LEU A 247 -15.16 -16.40 -3.67
C LEU A 247 -16.09 -15.51 -4.49
N TRP A 248 -15.90 -14.20 -4.41
CA TRP A 248 -16.86 -13.20 -4.89
C TRP A 248 -17.35 -13.47 -6.32
N ASP A 249 -16.44 -13.76 -7.24
CA ASP A 249 -16.80 -13.95 -8.65
C ASP A 249 -17.42 -15.31 -9.00
N ASN A 250 -17.65 -16.18 -8.01
CA ASN A 250 -18.61 -17.28 -8.21
C ASN A 250 -20.03 -16.77 -8.51
N TYR A 251 -20.30 -15.49 -8.24
CA TYR A 251 -21.48 -14.78 -8.71
C TYR A 251 -21.72 -14.91 -10.22
N HIS A 252 -20.66 -14.94 -11.04
CA HIS A 252 -20.77 -15.05 -12.51
C HIS A 252 -21.12 -16.47 -13.00
N GLY A 253 -21.27 -17.44 -12.08
CA GLY A 253 -21.69 -18.80 -12.40
C GLY A 253 -22.92 -19.24 -11.62
N THR A 254 -22.95 -20.52 -11.26
CA THR A 254 -23.94 -21.06 -10.33
C THR A 254 -23.24 -21.95 -9.31
N CYS A 255 -23.90 -22.28 -8.21
CA CYS A 255 -23.36 -23.23 -7.23
C CYS A 255 -23.04 -24.61 -7.82
N ASP A 256 -23.72 -25.01 -8.91
CA ASP A 256 -23.46 -26.26 -9.62
C ASP A 256 -22.33 -26.12 -10.68
N ALA A 257 -22.01 -24.89 -11.08
CA ALA A 257 -21.02 -24.56 -12.09
C ALA A 257 -20.25 -23.29 -11.69
N MET A 258 -19.46 -23.42 -10.62
CA MET A 258 -18.66 -22.32 -10.08
C MET A 258 -17.43 -22.06 -10.97
N PRO A 259 -17.18 -20.80 -11.38
CA PRO A 259 -15.96 -20.44 -12.10
C PRO A 259 -14.71 -20.59 -11.23
N ILE A 260 -14.81 -20.37 -9.92
CA ILE A 260 -13.73 -20.54 -8.95
C ILE A 260 -14.01 -21.80 -8.13
N GLN A 261 -13.13 -22.79 -8.26
CA GLN A 261 -13.23 -24.09 -7.63
C GLN A 261 -12.10 -24.27 -6.62
N VAL A 262 -12.49 -24.52 -5.36
CA VAL A 262 -11.58 -24.85 -4.27
C VAL A 262 -11.73 -26.33 -3.93
N THR A 263 -10.65 -27.09 -4.03
CA THR A 263 -10.60 -28.52 -3.69
C THR A 263 -9.34 -28.85 -2.90
N GLY A 264 -9.22 -30.08 -2.38
CA GLY A 264 -7.99 -30.51 -1.71
C GLY A 264 -7.62 -29.70 -0.46
N VAL A 265 -8.60 -29.14 0.26
CA VAL A 265 -8.35 -28.24 1.39
C VAL A 265 -7.54 -28.93 2.49
N THR A 266 -6.48 -28.26 2.93
CA THR A 266 -5.58 -28.63 4.03
C THR A 266 -5.58 -27.55 5.10
N GLY A 267 -5.18 -27.89 6.34
CA GLY A 267 -5.22 -26.96 7.46
C GLY A 267 -6.62 -26.74 8.07
N GLY A 268 -7.64 -27.41 7.54
CA GLY A 268 -9.02 -27.41 8.01
C GLY A 268 -9.91 -28.32 7.18
N THR A 269 -11.21 -28.32 7.46
CA THR A 269 -12.23 -29.04 6.68
C THR A 269 -13.17 -28.04 6.03
N ALA A 270 -13.22 -28.03 4.70
CA ALA A 270 -14.14 -27.20 3.95
C ALA A 270 -15.58 -27.72 4.04
N GLN A 271 -16.53 -26.81 4.20
CA GLN A 271 -17.96 -27.08 4.13
C GLN A 271 -18.54 -26.75 2.74
N ALA A 272 -19.85 -26.91 2.57
CA ALA A 272 -20.51 -26.41 1.38
C ALA A 272 -20.45 -24.86 1.33
N PRO A 273 -20.17 -24.25 0.17
CA PRO A 273 -20.25 -22.80 0.00
C PRO A 273 -21.64 -22.25 0.33
N THR A 274 -21.68 -21.04 0.88
CA THR A 274 -22.89 -20.28 1.25
C THR A 274 -22.91 -18.92 0.55
N VAL A 275 -23.96 -18.11 0.78
CA VAL A 275 -24.12 -16.77 0.20
C VAL A 275 -24.05 -16.79 -1.34
N GLY A 276 -24.86 -17.64 -1.97
CA GLY A 276 -24.79 -17.81 -3.43
C GLY A 276 -23.45 -18.38 -3.90
N CYS A 277 -22.78 -19.16 -3.06
CA CYS A 277 -21.48 -19.79 -3.32
C CYS A 277 -20.28 -18.83 -3.38
N THR A 278 -20.42 -17.63 -2.82
CA THR A 278 -19.32 -16.65 -2.66
C THR A 278 -18.62 -16.71 -1.30
N ALA A 279 -19.07 -17.59 -0.39
CA ALA A 279 -18.43 -17.77 0.92
C ALA A 279 -18.21 -19.26 1.22
N LEU A 280 -16.95 -19.67 1.39
CA LEU A 280 -16.58 -21.04 1.74
C LEU A 280 -16.08 -21.11 3.18
N LYS A 281 -16.86 -21.74 4.06
CA LYS A 281 -16.45 -22.00 5.44
C LYS A 281 -15.39 -23.09 5.48
N VAL A 282 -14.32 -22.87 6.26
CA VAL A 282 -13.31 -23.87 6.61
C VAL A 282 -13.25 -24.01 8.12
N ASP A 283 -13.66 -25.16 8.64
CA ASP A 283 -13.53 -25.48 10.07
C ASP A 283 -12.08 -25.83 10.39
N LEU A 284 -11.50 -25.14 11.36
CA LEU A 284 -10.13 -25.36 11.82
C LEU A 284 -10.06 -26.65 12.66
N PRO A 285 -8.95 -27.40 12.60
CA PRO A 285 -8.82 -28.67 13.32
C PRO A 285 -8.81 -28.49 14.85
N ALA A 286 -8.49 -27.29 15.32
CA ALA A 286 -8.58 -26.89 16.72
C ALA A 286 -8.81 -25.37 16.82
N PRO A 287 -9.39 -24.87 17.93
CA PRO A 287 -9.57 -23.44 18.15
C PRO A 287 -8.22 -22.69 18.10
N LEU A 288 -8.10 -21.70 17.21
CA LEU A 288 -6.92 -20.87 17.07
C LEU A 288 -6.96 -19.70 18.05
N ALA A 289 -6.21 -19.81 19.15
CA ALA A 289 -6.14 -18.76 20.18
C ALA A 289 -5.52 -17.44 19.67
N GLN A 290 -5.74 -16.36 20.40
CA GLN A 290 -5.18 -15.04 20.09
C GLN A 290 -3.65 -15.07 19.91
N GLY A 291 -3.14 -14.37 18.90
CA GLY A 291 -1.72 -14.29 18.54
C GLY A 291 -1.12 -15.57 17.95
N ARG A 292 -1.92 -16.64 17.83
CA ARG A 292 -1.53 -17.87 17.15
C ARG A 292 -1.86 -17.79 15.67
N SER A 293 -1.06 -18.51 14.88
CA SER A 293 -1.15 -18.49 13.43
C SER A 293 -1.54 -19.88 12.91
N ALA A 294 -2.24 -19.89 11.79
CA ALA A 294 -2.60 -21.10 11.05
C ALA A 294 -2.37 -20.88 9.55
N THR A 295 -2.33 -21.97 8.81
CA THR A 295 -2.23 -21.97 7.35
C THR A 295 -3.32 -22.86 6.79
N ILE A 296 -4.02 -22.37 5.77
CA ILE A 296 -4.94 -23.15 4.93
C ILE A 296 -4.35 -23.20 3.53
N GLY A 297 -4.37 -24.37 2.91
CA GLY A 297 -3.94 -24.55 1.52
C GLY A 297 -4.96 -25.35 0.73
N PHE A 298 -5.08 -25.11 -0.56
CA PHE A 298 -6.05 -25.78 -1.42
C PHE A 298 -5.61 -25.77 -2.89
N ASP A 299 -6.11 -26.76 -3.63
CA ASP A 299 -6.05 -26.77 -5.08
C ASP A 299 -7.11 -25.80 -5.62
N LEU A 300 -6.69 -24.94 -6.55
CA LEU A 300 -7.48 -23.85 -7.11
C LEU A 300 -7.67 -24.05 -8.61
N GLY A 301 -8.91 -23.99 -9.07
CA GLY A 301 -9.28 -23.89 -10.48
C GLY A 301 -10.08 -22.62 -10.75
N ILE A 302 -9.72 -21.88 -11.79
CA ILE A 302 -10.39 -20.65 -12.22
C ILE A 302 -10.75 -20.80 -13.69
N THR A 303 -12.03 -20.60 -14.00
CA THR A 303 -12.57 -20.54 -15.36
C THR A 303 -13.07 -19.13 -15.61
N VAL A 304 -12.38 -18.38 -16.45
CA VAL A 304 -12.75 -17.00 -16.79
C VAL A 304 -13.96 -17.04 -17.73
N PRO A 305 -15.12 -16.44 -17.37
CA PRO A 305 -16.32 -16.48 -18.19
C PRO A 305 -16.19 -15.54 -19.39
N SER A 306 -16.99 -15.77 -20.44
CA SER A 306 -17.04 -14.86 -21.58
C SER A 306 -17.80 -13.58 -21.22
N GLY A 307 -17.22 -12.42 -21.54
CA GLY A 307 -17.79 -11.10 -21.28
C GLY A 307 -16.71 -10.06 -20.98
N ALA A 308 -16.92 -8.83 -21.42
CA ALA A 308 -16.07 -7.69 -21.09
C ALA A 308 -16.38 -7.19 -19.67
N ASP A 309 -15.97 -7.98 -18.67
CA ASP A 309 -16.22 -7.77 -17.25
C ASP A 309 -14.89 -7.74 -16.46
N ARG A 310 -14.92 -7.27 -15.21
CA ARG A 310 -13.75 -7.28 -14.30
C ARG A 310 -13.25 -8.69 -14.00
N PHE A 311 -14.15 -9.67 -14.04
CA PHE A 311 -13.85 -11.10 -14.12
C PHE A 311 -14.49 -11.70 -15.37
N GLY A 312 -13.77 -11.61 -16.49
CA GLY A 312 -14.27 -12.07 -17.78
C GLY A 312 -13.25 -11.99 -18.91
N HIS A 313 -13.55 -12.59 -20.05
CA HIS A 313 -12.74 -12.46 -21.25
C HIS A 313 -13.52 -11.84 -22.43
N ASP A 314 -12.92 -10.79 -23.01
CA ASP A 314 -13.35 -10.18 -24.27
C ASP A 314 -12.44 -10.67 -25.40
N GLY A 315 -12.96 -11.62 -26.18
CA GLY A 315 -12.18 -12.28 -27.22
C GLY A 315 -10.95 -12.97 -26.64
N ALA A 316 -9.76 -12.46 -26.99
CA ALA A 316 -8.46 -13.00 -26.60
C ALA A 316 -7.84 -12.32 -25.35
N TYR A 317 -8.56 -11.40 -24.72
CA TYR A 317 -8.11 -10.67 -23.54
C TYR A 317 -8.93 -11.13 -22.34
N SER A 318 -8.27 -11.69 -21.34
CA SER A 318 -8.87 -12.10 -20.07
C SER A 318 -8.52 -11.08 -19.00
N PHE A 319 -9.50 -10.69 -18.20
CA PHE A 319 -9.37 -9.82 -17.04
C PHE A 319 -9.82 -10.61 -15.82
N ILE A 320 -8.93 -10.70 -14.84
CA ILE A 320 -9.07 -11.63 -13.72
C ILE A 320 -8.94 -10.84 -12.41
N GLY A 321 -9.96 -10.02 -12.15
CA GLY A 321 -10.22 -9.39 -10.86
C GLY A 321 -10.86 -10.37 -9.87
N ASN A 322 -10.66 -10.14 -8.56
CA ASN A 322 -11.25 -10.84 -7.40
C ASN A 322 -11.36 -12.38 -7.48
N ALA A 323 -10.56 -13.03 -8.34
CA ALA A 323 -10.65 -14.47 -8.60
C ALA A 323 -9.90 -15.34 -7.59
N LEU A 324 -8.95 -14.77 -6.84
CA LEU A 324 -8.24 -15.48 -5.77
C LEU A 324 -9.09 -15.54 -4.50
N PRO A 325 -9.29 -16.72 -3.89
CA PRO A 325 -10.01 -16.82 -2.63
C PRO A 325 -9.27 -16.15 -1.46
N VAL A 326 -9.77 -15.01 -0.98
CA VAL A 326 -9.18 -14.30 0.19
C VAL A 326 -9.96 -14.55 1.48
N LEU A 327 -9.34 -14.37 2.64
CA LEU A 327 -10.00 -14.52 3.94
C LEU A 327 -11.04 -13.41 4.17
N ALA A 328 -12.24 -13.82 4.59
CA ALA A 328 -13.26 -12.88 5.06
C ALA A 328 -12.84 -12.19 6.36
N VAL A 329 -13.27 -10.95 6.56
CA VAL A 329 -13.03 -10.22 7.81
C VAL A 329 -14.07 -10.60 8.87
N ARG A 330 -13.62 -10.76 10.11
CA ARG A 330 -14.45 -10.87 11.30
C ARG A 330 -14.08 -9.78 12.29
N ASP A 331 -15.07 -9.05 12.80
CA ASP A 331 -14.89 -8.07 13.86
C ASP A 331 -15.91 -8.26 15.00
N SER A 332 -16.19 -7.20 15.77
CA SER A 332 -17.18 -7.22 16.86
C SER A 332 -18.62 -7.49 16.40
N SER A 333 -18.95 -7.20 15.14
CA SER A 333 -20.26 -7.45 14.53
C SER A 333 -20.40 -8.89 14.00
N GLY A 334 -19.29 -9.62 13.91
CA GLY A 334 -19.25 -11.00 13.43
C GLY A 334 -18.51 -11.11 12.11
N TRP A 335 -18.82 -12.16 11.35
CA TRP A 335 -18.24 -12.39 10.02
C TRP A 335 -18.92 -11.50 8.99
N HIS A 336 -18.12 -10.81 8.19
CA HIS A 336 -18.56 -10.04 7.03
C HIS A 336 -18.60 -10.94 5.82
N LEU A 337 -19.82 -11.40 5.50
CA LEU A 337 -20.09 -12.35 4.43
C LEU A 337 -21.12 -11.79 3.45
N ASP A 338 -21.10 -10.48 3.23
CA ASP A 338 -22.07 -9.76 2.42
C ASP A 338 -22.20 -10.33 1.00
N PRO A 339 -23.38 -10.28 0.37
CA PRO A 339 -23.55 -10.77 -1.00
C PRO A 339 -22.77 -9.90 -2.00
N TYR A 340 -22.46 -10.48 -3.15
CA TYR A 340 -21.91 -9.73 -4.28
C TYR A 340 -22.96 -8.78 -4.86
N THR A 341 -22.54 -7.56 -5.21
CA THR A 341 -23.31 -6.60 -6.01
C THR A 341 -22.64 -6.33 -7.36
N ASN A 342 -23.49 -6.06 -8.36
CA ASN A 342 -23.10 -5.60 -9.69
C ASN A 342 -23.38 -4.10 -9.89
N ASN A 343 -23.86 -3.40 -8.86
CA ASN A 343 -24.20 -1.97 -8.91
C ASN A 343 -23.05 -1.07 -8.40
N GLY A 344 -22.05 -1.69 -7.76
CA GLY A 344 -20.81 -1.12 -7.22
C GLY A 344 -19.98 -2.26 -6.62
N GLU A 345 -19.28 -2.01 -5.53
CA GLU A 345 -18.28 -2.91 -4.96
C GLU A 345 -18.83 -3.72 -3.78
N SER A 346 -18.21 -4.84 -3.48
CA SER A 346 -18.62 -5.73 -2.37
C SER A 346 -17.43 -6.31 -1.62
N PHE A 347 -16.26 -5.69 -1.78
CA PHE A 347 -15.03 -6.26 -1.30
C PHE A 347 -14.71 -5.67 0.06
N TYR A 348 -14.28 -6.57 0.94
CA TYR A 348 -13.83 -6.19 2.25
C TYR A 348 -12.79 -7.20 2.69
N SER A 349 -11.55 -6.76 2.60
CA SER A 349 -10.36 -7.54 2.91
C SER A 349 -9.40 -6.69 3.75
N LEU A 350 -8.66 -7.35 4.63
CA LEU A 350 -7.53 -6.71 5.30
C LEU A 350 -6.32 -6.70 4.36
N ALA A 351 -5.47 -5.68 4.50
CA ALA A 351 -4.21 -5.63 3.77
C ALA A 351 -3.38 -6.90 4.01
N ALA A 352 -2.80 -7.41 2.93
CA ALA A 352 -2.18 -8.71 2.84
C ALA A 352 -0.91 -8.67 2.00
N ASP A 353 -0.06 -9.67 2.19
CA ASP A 353 1.06 -9.93 1.29
C ASP A 353 0.68 -11.04 0.30
N PHE A 354 1.02 -10.85 -0.97
CA PHE A 354 0.84 -11.85 -2.02
C PHE A 354 2.17 -12.15 -2.70
N LYS A 355 2.46 -13.44 -2.84
CA LYS A 355 3.47 -13.96 -3.77
C LYS A 355 2.78 -14.87 -4.77
N VAL A 356 2.65 -14.39 -6.00
CA VAL A 356 1.90 -15.08 -7.06
C VAL A 356 2.83 -15.46 -8.19
N THR A 357 2.80 -16.75 -8.54
CA THR A 357 3.51 -17.30 -9.70
C THR A 357 2.49 -17.69 -10.75
N LEU A 358 2.56 -17.08 -11.93
CA LEU A 358 1.69 -17.31 -13.07
C LEU A 358 2.51 -17.90 -14.22
N ASP A 359 2.35 -19.21 -14.48
CA ASP A 359 2.93 -19.87 -15.64
C ASP A 359 1.95 -19.78 -16.82
N HIS A 360 2.36 -19.20 -17.94
CA HIS A 360 1.50 -18.95 -19.10
C HIS A 360 2.26 -19.07 -20.44
N PRO A 361 1.57 -19.23 -21.59
CA PRO A 361 2.22 -19.17 -22.90
C PRO A 361 2.99 -17.86 -23.11
N SER A 362 4.21 -17.93 -23.67
CA SER A 362 5.04 -16.75 -23.91
C SER A 362 4.46 -15.76 -24.93
N GLY A 363 3.37 -16.11 -25.61
CA GLY A 363 2.64 -15.21 -26.50
C GLY A 363 1.66 -14.28 -25.79
N LEU A 364 1.41 -14.49 -24.49
CA LEU A 364 0.54 -13.63 -23.67
C LEU A 364 1.39 -12.69 -22.82
N LEU A 365 0.94 -11.44 -22.67
CA LEU A 365 1.38 -10.57 -21.59
C LEU A 365 0.44 -10.76 -20.40
N VAL A 366 1.02 -10.76 -19.20
CA VAL A 366 0.30 -10.99 -17.94
C VAL A 366 0.64 -9.89 -16.92
N PRO A 367 0.09 -8.66 -17.08
CA PRO A 367 0.18 -7.65 -16.04
C PRO A 367 -0.57 -8.09 -14.78
N ALA A 368 -0.07 -7.71 -13.61
CA ALA A 368 -0.63 -8.16 -12.34
C ALA A 368 -0.34 -7.15 -11.22
N THR A 369 -1.16 -7.18 -10.17
CA THR A 369 -0.93 -6.46 -8.92
C THR A 369 0.48 -6.69 -8.37
N GLY A 370 1.14 -5.62 -7.94
CA GLY A 370 2.47 -5.63 -7.34
C GLY A 370 3.61 -5.52 -8.37
N THR A 371 4.82 -5.84 -7.95
CA THR A 371 5.98 -5.84 -8.84
C THR A 371 6.15 -7.22 -9.46
N SER A 372 6.08 -7.29 -10.80
CA SER A 372 6.19 -8.52 -11.57
C SER A 372 7.59 -8.72 -12.17
N THR A 373 8.01 -9.98 -12.31
CA THR A 373 9.23 -10.36 -13.03
C THR A 373 8.99 -11.61 -13.87
N ASP A 374 9.39 -11.54 -15.13
CA ASP A 374 9.24 -12.64 -16.08
C ASP A 374 10.53 -13.47 -16.14
N THR A 375 10.37 -14.79 -16.14
CA THR A 375 11.46 -15.73 -16.38
C THR A 375 11.06 -16.77 -17.43
N PRO A 376 12.01 -17.29 -18.23
CA PRO A 376 11.71 -18.35 -19.19
C PRO A 376 11.19 -19.61 -18.50
N GLY A 377 10.02 -20.09 -18.91
CA GLY A 377 9.46 -21.38 -18.54
C GLY A 377 9.80 -22.49 -19.55
N ALA A 378 9.29 -23.69 -19.30
CA ALA A 378 9.48 -24.82 -20.21
C ALA A 378 8.49 -24.79 -21.38
N GLY A 379 8.91 -25.26 -22.56
CA GLY A 379 7.98 -25.52 -23.67
C GLY A 379 7.33 -24.29 -24.31
N GLY A 380 8.03 -23.14 -24.37
CA GLY A 380 7.50 -21.90 -24.95
C GLY A 380 6.55 -21.15 -24.01
N ARG A 381 6.78 -21.32 -22.71
CA ARG A 381 6.05 -20.65 -21.63
C ARG A 381 6.93 -19.63 -20.93
N THR A 382 6.28 -18.68 -20.28
CA THR A 382 6.87 -17.67 -19.41
C THR A 382 6.29 -17.86 -18.01
N VAL A 383 7.14 -17.71 -16.99
CA VAL A 383 6.71 -17.70 -15.60
C VAL A 383 6.85 -16.28 -15.06
N THR A 384 5.71 -15.67 -14.78
CA THR A 384 5.59 -14.34 -14.21
C THR A 384 5.45 -14.46 -12.71
N THR A 385 6.40 -13.92 -11.95
CA THR A 385 6.33 -13.87 -10.48
C THR A 385 6.03 -12.45 -10.04
N ALA A 386 4.85 -12.25 -9.44
CA ALA A 386 4.41 -10.99 -8.86
C ALA A 386 4.52 -11.03 -7.33
N THR A 387 5.09 -9.98 -6.75
CA THR A 387 5.13 -9.76 -5.30
C THR A 387 4.42 -8.46 -4.98
N ALA A 388 3.39 -8.53 -4.14
CA ALA A 388 2.64 -7.40 -3.65
C ALA A 388 2.64 -7.42 -2.12
N SER A 389 2.90 -6.29 -1.49
CA SER A 389 2.93 -6.18 -0.02
C SER A 389 1.91 -5.16 0.45
N ALA A 390 1.21 -5.50 1.53
CA ALA A 390 0.14 -4.68 2.11
C ALA A 390 -0.91 -4.20 1.08
N VAL A 391 -1.33 -5.10 0.19
CA VAL A 391 -2.44 -4.87 -0.76
C VAL A 391 -3.69 -5.61 -0.29
N ARG A 392 -4.87 -5.11 -0.67
CA ARG A 392 -6.16 -5.72 -0.28
C ARG A 392 -6.50 -6.91 -1.14
N ASP A 393 -6.40 -6.66 -2.44
CA ASP A 393 -6.80 -7.59 -3.47
C ASP A 393 -5.65 -7.78 -4.46
N PHE A 394 -5.70 -8.88 -5.20
CA PHE A 394 -4.73 -9.21 -6.22
C PHE A 394 -5.48 -9.55 -7.51
N ALA A 395 -5.16 -8.82 -8.58
CA ALA A 395 -5.73 -9.04 -9.91
C ALA A 395 -4.63 -9.22 -10.95
N TRP A 396 -5.00 -9.81 -12.08
CA TRP A 396 -4.15 -9.88 -13.26
C TRP A 396 -4.98 -9.89 -14.54
N ALA A 397 -4.33 -9.65 -15.68
CA ALA A 397 -4.91 -9.88 -16.99
C ALA A 397 -4.04 -10.86 -17.78
N ALA A 398 -4.57 -11.42 -18.86
CA ALA A 398 -3.81 -12.26 -19.78
C ALA A 398 -4.30 -12.06 -21.21
N GLY A 399 -3.41 -11.72 -22.13
CA GLY A 399 -3.79 -11.48 -23.52
C GLY A 399 -2.66 -10.96 -24.40
N PRO A 400 -2.90 -10.82 -25.72
CA PRO A 400 -1.93 -10.28 -26.67
C PRO A 400 -1.86 -8.73 -26.61
N PHE A 401 -1.69 -8.18 -25.41
CA PHE A 401 -1.63 -6.73 -25.18
C PHE A 401 -0.43 -6.09 -25.86
N THR A 402 -0.55 -4.80 -26.19
CA THR A 402 0.62 -3.93 -26.41
C THR A 402 0.97 -3.23 -25.10
N ARG A 403 2.26 -3.14 -24.76
CA ARG A 403 2.73 -2.47 -23.54
C ARG A 403 3.59 -1.25 -23.86
N ILE A 404 3.33 -0.15 -23.17
CA ILE A 404 4.26 0.99 -23.06
C ILE A 404 4.54 1.29 -21.58
N SER A 405 5.71 1.84 -21.29
CA SER A 405 6.17 2.08 -19.91
C SER A 405 6.74 3.49 -19.75
N GLY A 406 6.69 4.01 -18.53
CA GLY A 406 7.33 5.25 -18.15
C GLY A 406 7.53 5.34 -16.63
N THR A 407 8.17 6.43 -16.19
CA THR A 407 8.34 6.73 -14.76
C THR A 407 7.72 8.09 -14.47
N SER A 408 6.95 8.20 -13.39
CA SER A 408 6.38 9.47 -12.90
C SER A 408 7.49 10.40 -12.38
N ASN A 409 7.18 11.67 -12.11
CA ASN A 409 8.18 12.59 -11.57
C ASN A 409 8.56 12.24 -10.12
N ALA A 410 7.66 11.61 -9.37
CA ALA A 410 7.94 11.08 -8.04
C ALA A 410 8.69 9.73 -8.05
N GLY A 411 8.98 9.17 -9.24
CA GLY A 411 9.78 7.95 -9.39
C GLY A 411 8.99 6.65 -9.44
N VAL A 412 7.65 6.70 -9.56
CA VAL A 412 6.81 5.50 -9.67
C VAL A 412 6.90 4.92 -11.08
N ALA A 413 7.12 3.61 -11.20
CA ALA A 413 7.04 2.91 -12.48
C ALA A 413 5.57 2.80 -12.91
N VAL A 414 5.26 3.18 -14.14
CA VAL A 414 3.90 3.15 -14.69
C VAL A 414 3.92 2.42 -16.03
N ASN A 415 3.05 1.44 -16.20
CA ASN A 415 2.85 0.76 -17.47
C ASN A 415 1.41 0.92 -17.95
N VAL A 416 1.26 0.96 -19.27
CA VAL A 416 -0.05 0.89 -19.93
C VAL A 416 -0.04 -0.33 -20.84
N TYR A 417 -0.99 -1.23 -20.61
CA TYR A 417 -1.29 -2.38 -21.44
C TYR A 417 -2.58 -2.08 -22.19
N SER A 418 -2.60 -2.25 -23.51
CA SER A 418 -3.77 -1.90 -24.32
C SER A 418 -4.15 -3.04 -25.25
N VAL A 419 -5.45 -3.30 -25.34
CA VAL A 419 -6.01 -4.23 -26.34
C VAL A 419 -5.87 -3.68 -27.76
N SER A 420 -6.04 -4.56 -28.74
CA SER A 420 -6.10 -4.20 -30.16
C SER A 420 -7.22 -3.18 -30.43
N GLY A 421 -6.90 -2.14 -31.18
CA GLY A 421 -7.84 -1.08 -31.55
C GLY A 421 -7.58 0.25 -30.84
N ILE A 422 -6.95 0.22 -29.66
CA ILE A 422 -6.48 1.43 -28.98
C ILE A 422 -5.25 1.96 -29.72
N SER A 423 -5.27 3.24 -30.08
CA SER A 423 -4.18 3.84 -30.84
C SER A 423 -2.95 4.08 -29.95
N SER A 424 -1.74 4.11 -30.54
CA SER A 424 -0.53 4.45 -29.79
C SER A 424 -0.59 5.87 -29.20
N ALA A 425 -1.35 6.78 -29.81
CA ALA A 425 -1.55 8.14 -29.28
C ALA A 425 -2.42 8.12 -28.03
N ASP A 426 -3.50 7.32 -28.02
CA ASP A 426 -4.37 7.16 -26.86
C ASP A 426 -3.62 6.48 -25.71
N ALA A 427 -2.90 5.39 -25.99
CA ALA A 427 -2.06 4.73 -24.99
C ALA A 427 -1.03 5.70 -24.39
N GLN A 428 -0.34 6.50 -25.23
CA GLN A 428 0.62 7.50 -24.76
C GLN A 428 -0.04 8.60 -23.93
N SER A 429 -1.26 9.00 -24.28
CA SER A 429 -2.07 9.95 -23.50
C SER A 429 -2.41 9.36 -22.13
N MET A 430 -2.85 8.10 -22.07
CA MET A 430 -3.18 7.43 -20.81
C MET A 430 -1.95 7.22 -19.93
N LEU A 431 -0.78 6.92 -20.51
CA LEU A 431 0.48 6.89 -19.75
C LEU A 431 0.81 8.26 -19.13
N GLY A 432 0.54 9.36 -19.85
CA GLY A 432 0.69 10.72 -19.33
C GLY A 432 -0.29 11.03 -18.20
N THR A 433 -1.56 10.64 -18.35
CA THR A 433 -2.59 10.74 -17.31
C THR A 433 -2.17 9.98 -16.07
N ALA A 434 -1.82 8.70 -16.20
CA ALA A 434 -1.50 7.84 -15.06
C ALA A 434 -0.32 8.37 -14.24
N LYS A 435 0.76 8.80 -14.92
CA LYS A 435 1.91 9.44 -14.27
C LYS A 435 1.54 10.72 -13.52
N SER A 436 0.63 11.53 -14.09
CA SER A 436 0.22 12.80 -13.47
C SER A 436 -0.71 12.56 -12.28
N ALA A 437 -1.63 11.60 -12.41
CA ALA A 437 -2.57 11.23 -11.35
C ALA A 437 -1.85 10.65 -10.13
N VAL A 438 -0.91 9.70 -10.33
CA VAL A 438 -0.16 9.11 -9.21
C VAL A 438 0.66 10.17 -8.46
N ASP A 439 1.32 11.09 -9.18
CA ASP A 439 2.09 12.18 -8.54
C ASP A 439 1.16 13.16 -7.80
N ALA A 440 0.00 13.48 -8.39
CA ALA A 440 -0.97 14.42 -7.81
C ALA A 440 -1.59 13.89 -6.51
N HIS A 441 -1.99 12.61 -6.49
CA HIS A 441 -2.55 11.97 -5.31
C HIS A 441 -1.48 11.71 -4.26
N ALA A 442 -0.27 11.30 -4.67
CA ALA A 442 0.85 11.13 -3.74
C ALA A 442 1.22 12.42 -2.99
N GLY A 443 1.23 13.55 -3.70
CA GLY A 443 1.49 14.86 -3.09
C GLY A 443 0.44 15.27 -2.05
N ARG A 444 -0.79 14.76 -2.15
CA ARG A 444 -1.90 15.08 -1.24
C ARG A 444 -1.95 14.14 -0.05
N PHE A 445 -1.86 12.84 -0.29
CA PHE A 445 -2.24 11.82 0.71
C PHE A 445 -1.06 11.02 1.27
N GLY A 446 0.10 11.05 0.62
CA GLY A 446 1.30 10.31 1.03
C GLY A 446 1.96 9.58 -0.13
N ALA A 447 3.24 9.22 -0.02
CA ALA A 447 3.95 8.57 -1.13
C ALA A 447 3.31 7.24 -1.55
N TYR A 448 3.25 6.99 -2.86
CA TYR A 448 2.71 5.75 -3.42
C TYR A 448 3.61 4.54 -3.03
N PRO A 449 3.11 3.53 -2.31
CA PRO A 449 3.97 2.54 -1.68
C PRO A 449 4.15 1.24 -2.48
N TYR A 450 3.32 0.99 -3.50
CA TYR A 450 3.31 -0.29 -4.22
C TYR A 450 4.41 -0.42 -5.29
N GLY A 451 5.18 0.64 -5.51
CA GLY A 451 6.36 0.67 -6.39
C GLY A 451 6.04 0.79 -7.89
N GLU A 452 5.08 0.00 -8.37
CA GLU A 452 4.62 -0.04 -9.77
C GLU A 452 3.10 0.15 -9.85
N LEU A 453 2.64 0.71 -10.98
CA LEU A 453 1.23 0.83 -11.33
C LEU A 453 0.99 0.41 -12.78
N ASP A 454 0.15 -0.60 -12.98
CA ASP A 454 -0.26 -1.10 -14.28
C ASP A 454 -1.67 -0.60 -14.62
N ALA A 455 -1.85 0.06 -15.76
CA ALA A 455 -3.16 0.39 -16.31
C ALA A 455 -3.46 -0.50 -17.52
N VAL A 456 -4.52 -1.30 -17.45
CA VAL A 456 -4.95 -2.22 -18.51
C VAL A 456 -6.20 -1.66 -19.17
N LEU A 457 -6.07 -1.35 -20.46
CA LEU A 457 -7.07 -0.63 -21.22
C LEU A 457 -7.81 -1.54 -22.19
N ASP A 458 -9.14 -1.50 -22.11
CA ASP A 458 -10.06 -2.16 -23.05
C ASP A 458 -11.01 -1.15 -23.73
N ASN A 459 -11.70 -1.57 -24.80
CA ASN A 459 -12.66 -0.73 -25.51
C ASN A 459 -14.10 -0.89 -24.99
N ASN A 460 -14.38 -1.95 -24.24
CA ASN A 460 -15.73 -2.49 -24.05
C ASN A 460 -16.15 -2.65 -22.59
N TYR A 461 -15.35 -2.20 -21.61
CA TYR A 461 -15.75 -2.23 -20.20
C TYR A 461 -17.05 -1.45 -19.98
N TRP A 462 -18.09 -2.16 -19.54
CA TRP A 462 -19.38 -1.56 -19.25
C TRP A 462 -19.40 -0.83 -17.90
N PHE A 463 -18.47 -1.18 -17.00
CA PHE A 463 -18.36 -0.69 -15.63
C PHE A 463 -17.49 0.57 -15.50
N GLY A 464 -16.81 1.01 -16.58
CA GLY A 464 -15.95 2.19 -16.56
C GLY A 464 -14.51 1.84 -16.18
N GLY A 465 -14.27 1.53 -14.91
CA GLY A 465 -12.95 1.17 -14.38
C GLY A 465 -13.02 0.30 -13.13
N MET A 466 -11.87 -0.23 -12.73
CA MET A 466 -11.71 -1.06 -11.52
C MET A 466 -10.28 -0.89 -10.98
N GLU A 467 -10.14 -0.88 -9.67
CA GLU A 467 -9.14 -0.09 -8.96
C GLU A 467 -8.09 -0.91 -8.16
N TYR A 468 -7.90 -2.18 -8.49
CA TYR A 468 -7.04 -3.08 -7.72
C TYR A 468 -5.68 -2.44 -7.35
N PRO A 469 -5.12 -2.74 -6.16
CA PRO A 469 -3.85 -2.14 -5.75
C PRO A 469 -2.73 -2.42 -6.77
N GLY A 470 -2.12 -1.35 -7.29
CA GLY A 470 -1.08 -1.41 -8.32
C GLY A 470 -1.52 -1.89 -9.70
N PHE A 471 -2.82 -2.12 -9.92
CA PHE A 471 -3.36 -2.65 -11.16
C PHE A 471 -4.77 -2.11 -11.40
N VAL A 472 -4.96 -1.26 -12.41
CA VAL A 472 -6.26 -0.69 -12.73
C VAL A 472 -6.75 -1.16 -14.09
N LEU A 473 -8.05 -1.49 -14.18
CA LEU A 473 -8.76 -1.69 -15.44
C LEU A 473 -9.45 -0.39 -15.81
N ASP A 474 -9.37 0.04 -17.06
CA ASP A 474 -10.09 1.25 -17.49
C ASP A 474 -10.32 1.27 -19.01
N VAL A 475 -11.17 2.18 -19.46
CA VAL A 475 -11.27 2.62 -20.85
C VAL A 475 -10.33 3.79 -21.13
N VAL A 476 -10.25 4.24 -22.39
CA VAL A 476 -9.51 5.46 -22.73
C VAL A 476 -10.28 6.69 -22.22
N SER A 477 -10.04 7.08 -20.97
CA SER A 477 -10.66 8.23 -20.33
C SER A 477 -9.69 8.86 -19.32
N SER A 478 -9.35 10.13 -19.53
CA SER A 478 -8.44 10.81 -18.59
C SER A 478 -9.06 11.01 -17.20
N THR A 479 -10.39 11.14 -17.14
CA THR A 479 -11.09 11.37 -15.86
C THR A 479 -11.28 10.06 -15.11
N ALA A 480 -11.71 8.98 -15.80
CA ALA A 480 -11.83 7.67 -15.16
C ALA A 480 -10.45 7.20 -14.68
N LEU A 481 -9.40 7.31 -15.49
CA LEU A 481 -8.08 6.84 -15.07
C LEU A 481 -7.51 7.63 -13.89
N THR A 482 -7.86 8.91 -13.77
CA THR A 482 -7.48 9.71 -12.60
C THR A 482 -8.24 9.26 -11.34
N HIS A 483 -9.48 8.79 -11.51
CA HIS A 483 -10.34 8.22 -10.49
C HIS A 483 -9.85 6.84 -10.06
N GLU A 484 -9.64 5.89 -10.97
CA GLU A 484 -9.07 4.56 -10.67
C GLU A 484 -7.73 4.64 -9.94
N ILE A 485 -6.91 5.64 -10.26
CA ILE A 485 -5.62 5.86 -9.57
C ILE A 485 -5.81 6.58 -8.22
N GLY A 486 -6.92 7.29 -8.01
CA GLY A 486 -7.31 7.85 -6.72
C GLY A 486 -7.59 6.77 -5.68
N HIS A 487 -8.20 5.66 -6.12
CA HIS A 487 -8.46 4.50 -5.28
C HIS A 487 -7.19 3.77 -4.80
N GLN A 488 -6.02 4.14 -5.33
CA GLN A 488 -4.78 3.63 -4.75
C GLN A 488 -4.58 4.15 -3.33
N TRP A 489 -5.14 5.31 -2.97
CA TRP A 489 -5.12 5.84 -1.61
C TRP A 489 -6.39 5.57 -0.81
N TRP A 490 -7.56 5.77 -1.41
CA TRP A 490 -8.87 5.50 -0.80
C TRP A 490 -9.33 4.13 -1.27
N TYR A 491 -9.77 3.24 -0.39
CA TYR A 491 -9.78 1.79 -0.60
C TYR A 491 -8.38 1.14 -0.57
N GLY A 492 -7.50 1.33 -1.55
CA GLY A 492 -6.25 0.57 -1.66
C GLY A 492 -5.36 0.63 -0.41
N ILE A 493 -4.86 1.83 -0.08
CA ILE A 493 -4.05 2.07 1.13
C ILE A 493 -4.95 2.27 2.35
N VAL A 494 -5.86 3.23 2.31
CA VAL A 494 -6.84 3.52 3.37
C VAL A 494 -8.11 2.77 3.01
N GLY A 495 -8.22 1.54 3.51
CA GLY A 495 -9.37 0.71 3.16
C GLY A 495 -10.61 1.04 3.92
N ASP A 496 -11.68 0.41 3.53
CA ASP A 496 -12.98 0.46 4.16
C ASP A 496 -13.70 -0.88 3.91
N ASP A 497 -14.96 -0.94 4.32
CA ASP A 497 -15.88 -2.01 3.99
C ASP A 497 -16.78 -1.46 2.88
N GLU A 498 -16.41 -1.69 1.63
CA GLU A 498 -17.07 -1.07 0.46
C GLU A 498 -18.55 -1.44 0.38
N TYR A 499 -18.91 -2.62 0.87
CA TYR A 499 -20.31 -3.04 0.91
C TYR A 499 -21.11 -2.20 1.91
N ASN A 500 -20.59 -2.02 3.12
CA ASN A 500 -21.33 -1.34 4.19
C ASN A 500 -21.14 0.19 4.20
N SER A 501 -20.04 0.70 3.65
CA SER A 501 -19.67 2.11 3.65
C SER A 501 -19.07 2.58 2.30
N PRO A 502 -19.73 2.32 1.15
CA PRO A 502 -19.17 2.57 -0.19
C PRO A 502 -18.75 4.02 -0.43
N TRP A 503 -19.29 4.97 0.34
CA TRP A 503 -18.92 6.37 0.21
C TRP A 503 -17.49 6.69 0.68
N LEU A 504 -16.91 5.91 1.59
CA LEU A 504 -15.53 6.15 2.06
C LEU A 504 -14.51 5.87 0.98
N ASP A 505 -14.87 4.98 0.08
CA ASP A 505 -14.14 4.71 -1.14
C ASP A 505 -14.52 5.75 -2.22
N GLU A 506 -15.74 5.66 -2.74
CA GLU A 506 -16.12 6.34 -3.98
C GLU A 506 -16.21 7.86 -3.88
N ALA A 507 -16.75 8.38 -2.77
CA ALA A 507 -16.85 9.83 -2.59
C ALA A 507 -15.47 10.46 -2.41
N PHE A 508 -14.57 9.78 -1.70
CA PHE A 508 -13.22 10.26 -1.46
C PHE A 508 -12.39 10.22 -2.74
N THR A 509 -12.52 9.16 -3.53
CA THR A 509 -11.84 9.04 -4.82
C THR A 509 -12.38 10.05 -5.83
N ASP A 510 -13.68 10.28 -5.93
CA ASP A 510 -14.26 11.29 -6.82
C ASP A 510 -13.89 12.72 -6.38
N TYR A 511 -13.81 12.98 -5.06
CA TYR A 511 -13.28 14.24 -4.53
C TYR A 511 -11.77 14.41 -4.84
N ALA A 512 -10.96 13.38 -4.67
CA ALA A 512 -9.54 13.38 -5.04
C ALA A 512 -9.35 13.66 -6.54
N THR A 513 -10.19 13.06 -7.38
CA THR A 513 -10.24 13.28 -8.82
C THR A 513 -10.52 14.74 -9.15
N ASP A 514 -11.52 15.33 -8.52
CA ASP A 514 -11.83 16.75 -8.67
C ASP A 514 -10.62 17.63 -8.30
N LEU A 515 -9.95 17.33 -7.19
CA LEU A 515 -8.75 18.07 -6.79
C LEU A 515 -7.59 17.94 -7.80
N ALA A 516 -7.36 16.74 -8.34
CA ALA A 516 -6.31 16.50 -9.33
C ALA A 516 -6.60 17.24 -10.64
N LEU A 517 -7.86 17.37 -11.01
CA LEU A 517 -8.33 18.10 -12.20
C LEU A 517 -8.56 19.60 -11.97
N GLY A 518 -8.26 20.12 -10.76
CA GLY A 518 -8.42 21.54 -10.43
C GLY A 518 -9.87 22.01 -10.33
N LYS A 519 -10.82 21.10 -10.09
CA LYS A 519 -12.23 21.42 -9.89
C LYS A 519 -12.46 21.86 -8.44
N THR A 520 -13.34 22.85 -8.26
CA THR A 520 -13.61 23.49 -6.97
C THR A 520 -14.86 22.97 -6.27
N GLY A 521 -15.62 22.07 -6.90
CA GLY A 521 -16.94 21.65 -6.40
C GLY A 521 -17.99 22.76 -6.41
N SER A 522 -17.76 23.87 -7.11
CA SER A 522 -18.72 24.98 -7.18
C SER A 522 -20.06 24.51 -7.74
N ASN A 523 -21.15 24.91 -7.09
CA ASN A 523 -22.54 24.58 -7.46
C ASN A 523 -22.93 23.11 -7.37
N CYS A 524 -22.06 22.23 -6.88
CA CYS A 524 -22.34 20.80 -6.92
C CYS A 524 -23.53 20.42 -6.00
N TRP A 525 -23.84 21.27 -5.01
CA TRP A 525 -24.99 21.20 -4.11
C TRP A 525 -26.24 21.98 -4.56
N ASN A 526 -26.26 22.55 -5.76
CA ASN A 526 -27.42 23.31 -6.25
C ASN A 526 -28.55 22.43 -6.80
N SER A 527 -28.26 21.17 -7.11
CA SER A 527 -29.18 20.24 -7.79
C SER A 527 -29.49 18.99 -6.97
N VAL A 528 -29.30 19.06 -5.64
CA VAL A 528 -29.60 17.93 -4.73
C VAL A 528 -31.09 17.71 -4.66
N SER A 529 -31.49 16.49 -4.99
CA SER A 529 -32.82 15.98 -4.70
C SER A 529 -32.68 14.61 -4.06
N TRP A 530 -33.23 14.46 -2.86
CA TRP A 530 -33.30 13.19 -2.16
C TRP A 530 -34.61 12.47 -2.52
N ALA A 531 -34.53 11.18 -2.85
CA ALA A 531 -35.69 10.38 -3.25
C ALA A 531 -36.62 10.04 -2.09
N SER A 532 -36.08 9.92 -0.87
CA SER A 532 -36.84 9.65 0.36
C SER A 532 -36.11 10.18 1.59
N SER A 533 -36.69 10.02 2.78
CA SER A 533 -36.00 10.28 4.06
C SER A 533 -34.89 9.29 4.38
N ASP A 534 -34.94 8.11 3.76
CA ASP A 534 -34.08 6.97 4.08
C ASP A 534 -32.81 6.95 3.22
N GLU A 535 -32.79 7.71 2.12
CA GLU A 535 -31.65 7.89 1.22
C GLU A 535 -30.56 8.75 1.91
N LYS A 536 -29.38 8.19 2.08
CA LYS A 536 -28.24 8.73 2.82
C LYS A 536 -26.95 8.39 2.08
N ILE A 537 -25.93 9.22 2.18
CA ILE A 537 -24.62 8.93 1.57
C ILE A 537 -24.03 7.64 2.14
N THR A 538 -24.30 7.36 3.42
CA THR A 538 -23.76 6.22 4.17
C THR A 538 -24.63 4.95 4.09
N ASN A 539 -25.57 4.85 3.14
CA ASN A 539 -26.29 3.60 2.92
C ASN A 539 -25.36 2.53 2.34
N SER A 540 -25.57 1.28 2.73
CA SER A 540 -24.83 0.11 2.21
C SER A 540 -25.31 -0.31 0.82
N MET A 541 -24.55 -1.17 0.16
CA MET A 541 -24.91 -1.75 -1.13
C MET A 541 -26.21 -2.55 -1.09
N ALA A 542 -26.60 -3.13 0.04
CA ALA A 542 -27.92 -3.73 0.20
C ALA A 542 -29.08 -2.75 -0.10
N TYR A 543 -28.92 -1.49 0.32
CA TYR A 543 -29.89 -0.43 0.01
C TYR A 543 -29.78 0.00 -1.45
N TRP A 544 -28.55 0.15 -1.96
CA TRP A 544 -28.32 0.61 -3.31
C TRP A 544 -28.72 -0.40 -4.38
N ASP A 545 -28.64 -1.70 -4.13
CA ASP A 545 -29.16 -2.73 -5.02
C ASP A 545 -30.67 -2.61 -5.20
N ALA A 546 -31.39 -2.25 -4.14
CA ALA A 546 -32.82 -1.96 -4.20
C ALA A 546 -33.14 -0.59 -4.86
N HIS A 547 -32.15 0.29 -5.02
CA HIS A 547 -32.29 1.66 -5.50
C HIS A 547 -31.20 2.03 -6.53
N SER A 548 -30.84 1.10 -7.40
CA SER A 548 -29.60 1.14 -8.21
C SER A 548 -29.38 2.43 -8.98
N SER A 549 -30.45 2.95 -9.61
CA SER A 549 -30.43 4.22 -10.36
C SER A 549 -29.99 5.46 -9.57
N ARG A 550 -29.93 5.36 -8.23
CA ARG A 550 -29.56 6.47 -7.33
C ARG A 550 -28.14 6.38 -6.80
N TYR A 551 -27.51 5.20 -6.86
CA TYR A 551 -26.19 4.93 -6.28
C TYR A 551 -25.13 5.94 -6.73
N SER A 552 -24.85 6.00 -8.03
CA SER A 552 -23.84 6.93 -8.57
C SER A 552 -24.16 8.40 -8.25
N THR A 553 -25.44 8.80 -8.28
CA THR A 553 -25.82 10.17 -7.95
C THR A 553 -25.51 10.52 -6.49
N VAL A 554 -25.82 9.62 -5.56
CA VAL A 554 -25.70 9.89 -4.13
C VAL A 554 -24.29 9.60 -3.61
N VAL A 555 -23.75 8.42 -3.87
CA VAL A 555 -22.47 8.00 -3.30
C VAL A 555 -21.33 8.83 -3.88
N TYR A 556 -21.26 8.95 -5.22
CA TYR A 556 -20.20 9.73 -5.87
C TYR A 556 -20.56 11.21 -5.85
N GLY A 557 -21.67 11.57 -6.51
CA GLY A 557 -22.04 12.95 -6.75
C GLY A 557 -22.27 13.74 -5.46
N TYR A 558 -23.15 13.26 -4.58
CA TYR A 558 -23.46 13.95 -3.33
C TYR A 558 -22.35 13.77 -2.29
N GLY A 559 -21.69 12.61 -2.26
CA GLY A 559 -20.53 12.33 -1.43
C GLY A 559 -19.39 13.32 -1.66
N LYS A 560 -18.89 13.47 -2.89
CA LYS A 560 -17.81 14.43 -3.17
C LYS A 560 -18.23 15.86 -2.87
N CYS A 561 -19.51 16.18 -3.06
CA CYS A 561 -20.05 17.49 -2.71
C CYS A 561 -19.96 17.78 -1.23
N ALA A 562 -20.35 16.81 -0.40
CA ALA A 562 -20.17 16.91 1.03
C ALA A 562 -18.70 17.16 1.40
N LEU A 563 -17.74 16.52 0.74
CA LEU A 563 -16.31 16.76 0.99
C LEU A 563 -15.85 18.17 0.54
N HIS A 564 -16.36 18.70 -0.58
CA HIS A 564 -16.14 20.10 -0.98
C HIS A 564 -16.81 21.09 -0.01
N ASP A 565 -18.00 20.79 0.51
CA ASP A 565 -18.67 21.55 1.57
C ASP A 565 -17.85 21.55 2.87
N LEU A 566 -17.35 20.38 3.28
CA LEU A 566 -16.49 20.25 4.45
C LEU A 566 -15.22 21.09 4.27
N ARG A 567 -14.57 21.01 3.09
CA ARG A 567 -13.42 21.85 2.77
C ARG A 567 -13.73 23.34 2.94
N ARG A 568 -14.92 23.80 2.55
CA ARG A 568 -15.33 25.21 2.71
C ARG A 568 -15.57 25.60 4.17
N VAL A 569 -16.06 24.67 5.00
CA VAL A 569 -16.23 24.87 6.45
C VAL A 569 -14.86 24.92 7.16
N LEU A 570 -13.95 24.01 6.82
CA LEU A 570 -12.64 23.90 7.46
C LEU A 570 -11.62 24.92 6.93
N GLY A 571 -11.72 25.28 5.65
CA GLY A 571 -10.68 25.96 4.89
C GLY A 571 -9.66 25.00 4.26
N ASP A 572 -9.06 25.42 3.15
CA ASP A 572 -8.17 24.60 2.31
C ASP A 572 -6.99 23.99 3.07
N THR A 573 -6.33 24.80 3.91
CA THR A 573 -5.16 24.36 4.69
C THR A 573 -5.54 23.26 5.68
N ALA A 574 -6.64 23.45 6.42
CA ALA A 574 -7.10 22.48 7.41
C ALA A 574 -7.59 21.20 6.76
N MET A 575 -8.33 21.28 5.65
CA MET A 575 -8.79 20.10 4.90
C MET A 575 -7.62 19.31 4.30
N THR A 576 -6.63 19.99 3.73
CA THR A 576 -5.43 19.33 3.18
C THR A 576 -4.67 18.59 4.28
N LYS A 577 -4.49 19.23 5.44
CA LYS A 577 -3.85 18.60 6.60
C LYS A 577 -4.68 17.42 7.13
N LEU A 578 -6.00 17.58 7.26
CA LEU A 578 -6.93 16.54 7.69
C LEU A 578 -6.78 15.28 6.84
N LEU A 579 -6.90 15.38 5.51
CA LEU A 579 -6.86 14.19 4.65
C LEU A 579 -5.49 13.51 4.67
N LYS A 580 -4.40 14.29 4.73
CA LYS A 580 -3.04 13.74 4.81
C LYS A 580 -2.77 13.01 6.13
N ASP A 581 -3.18 13.61 7.24
CA ASP A 581 -3.03 13.00 8.56
C ASP A 581 -3.95 11.78 8.69
N TYR A 582 -5.17 11.87 8.15
CA TYR A 582 -6.12 10.76 8.15
C TYR A 582 -5.60 9.57 7.35
N ALA A 583 -5.10 9.80 6.14
CA ALA A 583 -4.49 8.74 5.36
C ALA A 583 -3.29 8.11 6.09
N SER A 584 -2.43 8.94 6.70
CA SER A 584 -1.30 8.45 7.49
C SER A 584 -1.72 7.61 8.71
N ALA A 585 -2.80 8.01 9.40
CA ALA A 585 -3.31 7.31 10.59
C ALA A 585 -3.99 5.97 10.25
N HIS A 586 -4.56 5.85 9.05
CA HIS A 586 -5.26 4.66 8.57
C HIS A 586 -4.48 3.90 7.49
N TRP A 587 -3.18 4.15 7.36
CA TRP A 587 -2.34 3.56 6.32
C TRP A 587 -2.33 2.02 6.44
N TYR A 588 -2.87 1.33 5.42
CA TYR A 588 -3.18 -0.12 5.38
C TYR A 588 -4.19 -0.62 6.43
N GLY A 589 -4.79 0.29 7.19
CA GLY A 589 -5.88 0.01 8.11
C GLY A 589 -7.24 0.00 7.41
N VAL A 590 -8.31 -0.05 8.20
CA VAL A 590 -9.68 0.06 7.72
C VAL A 590 -10.30 1.29 8.37
N SER A 591 -10.67 2.24 7.54
CA SER A 591 -11.41 3.47 7.80
C SER A 591 -12.87 3.14 8.13
N THR A 592 -13.47 3.97 8.98
CA THR A 592 -14.90 3.96 9.26
C THR A 592 -15.45 5.39 9.24
N THR A 593 -16.74 5.51 8.95
CA THR A 593 -17.43 6.81 8.92
C THR A 593 -17.27 7.56 10.25
N ALA A 594 -17.37 6.85 11.38
CA ALA A 594 -17.21 7.43 12.71
C ALA A 594 -15.79 8.00 12.94
N GLU A 595 -14.76 7.27 12.50
CA GLU A 595 -13.36 7.72 12.62
C GLU A 595 -13.08 8.94 11.74
N PHE A 596 -13.57 8.97 10.50
CA PHE A 596 -13.43 10.14 9.65
C PHE A 596 -14.14 11.37 10.23
N LYS A 597 -15.37 11.21 10.74
CA LYS A 597 -16.11 12.30 11.39
C LYS A 597 -15.39 12.82 12.63
N ALA A 598 -14.80 11.94 13.43
CA ALA A 598 -14.00 12.32 14.59
C ALA A 598 -12.72 13.08 14.17
N ALA A 599 -12.02 12.62 13.14
CA ALA A 599 -10.83 13.30 12.61
C ALA A 599 -11.19 14.69 12.05
N ALA A 600 -12.27 14.80 11.29
CA ALA A 600 -12.77 16.06 10.76
C ALA A 600 -13.17 17.03 11.87
N GLN A 601 -13.83 16.55 12.93
CA GLN A 601 -14.17 17.37 14.10
C GLN A 601 -12.90 17.83 14.84
N ALA A 602 -11.87 17.00 14.94
CA ALA A 602 -10.60 17.38 15.58
C ALA A 602 -9.84 18.47 14.80
N ALA A 603 -10.11 18.63 13.50
CA ALA A 603 -9.49 19.64 12.65
C ALA A 603 -10.09 21.05 12.82
N THR A 604 -11.18 21.22 13.58
CA THR A 604 -11.87 22.51 13.75
C THR A 604 -12.53 22.67 15.11
N SER A 605 -12.71 23.91 15.58
CA SER A 605 -13.56 24.22 16.73
C SER A 605 -15.04 24.39 16.38
N THR A 606 -15.38 24.39 15.08
CA THR A 606 -16.78 24.42 14.62
C THR A 606 -17.42 23.07 14.87
N ASP A 607 -18.59 23.06 15.52
CA ASP A 607 -19.36 21.83 15.72
C ASP A 607 -19.93 21.33 14.38
N LEU A 608 -19.46 20.17 13.94
CA LEU A 608 -19.84 19.56 12.67
C LEU A 608 -21.11 18.70 12.78
N THR A 609 -21.77 18.62 13.95
CA THR A 609 -22.98 17.80 14.12
C THR A 609 -24.07 18.15 13.10
N SER A 610 -24.37 19.44 12.97
CA SER A 610 -25.36 19.92 11.99
C SER A 610 -24.93 19.68 10.54
N PHE A 611 -23.63 19.76 10.26
CA PHE A 611 -23.06 19.48 8.95
C PHE A 611 -23.34 18.03 8.54
N TRP A 612 -23.02 17.05 9.40
CA TRP A 612 -23.23 15.63 9.10
C TRP A 612 -24.72 15.30 8.89
N THR A 613 -25.60 15.86 9.73
CA THR A 613 -27.05 15.69 9.58
C THR A 613 -27.56 16.28 8.26
N GLN A 614 -27.10 17.47 7.87
CA GLN A 614 -27.51 18.12 6.61
C GLN A 614 -27.10 17.29 5.39
N HIS A 615 -25.92 16.68 5.42
CA HIS A 615 -25.39 15.87 4.32
C HIS A 615 -25.84 14.40 4.38
N ARG A 616 -26.59 14.01 5.41
CA ARG A 616 -27.05 12.62 5.62
C ARG A 616 -25.89 11.63 5.68
N ILE A 617 -24.86 11.99 6.44
CA ILE A 617 -23.70 11.15 6.74
C ILE A 617 -23.84 10.66 8.19
N ASP A 618 -24.46 9.48 8.32
CA ASP A 618 -24.73 8.84 9.61
C ASP A 618 -23.58 7.90 10.01
N GLY A 619 -23.48 7.58 11.30
CA GLY A 619 -22.37 6.82 11.88
C GLY A 619 -21.65 7.63 12.91
#